data_AF-A0A3S5DPX6-F1
#
_entry.id   AF-A0A3S5DPX6-F1
#
_cell.length_a   1.000
_cell.length_b   1.000
_cell.length_c   1.000
_cell.angle_alpha   90.00
_cell.angle_beta   90.00
_cell.angle_gamma   90.00
#
_symmetry.space_group_name_H-M   'P 1'
#
loop_
_entity.id
_entity.type
_entity.pdbx_description
1 polymer ?
#
loop_
_entity_poly.entity_id
_entity_poly.type
_entity_poly.pdbx_seq_one_letter_code
_entity_poly.pdbx_strand_id
1 'polypeptide(L)' 'MTIVPVNGTIYVTQANRDFGKVYENSFPDTKEGQSAAFKWAGVIALGWHKTQDKDWSKNHAA' A
#
# COMPACT_ATOMS: atom_id res chain seq x y z
N MET A 1 -8.46 4.22 0.36
CA MET A 1 -7.53 4.10 -0.76
C MET A 1 -7.56 5.39 -1.54
N THR A 2 -6.41 5.96 -1.86
CA THR A 2 -6.30 7.12 -2.75
C THR A 2 -5.24 6.84 -3.79
N ILE A 3 -5.53 7.12 -5.06
CA ILE A 3 -4.60 7.01 -6.19
C ILE A 3 -4.60 8.35 -6.91
N VAL A 4 -3.43 8.99 -7.03
CA VAL A 4 -3.28 10.29 -7.70
C VAL A 4 -2.17 10.20 -8.76
N PRO A 5 -2.50 10.31 -10.05
CA PRO A 5 -1.51 10.46 -11.11
C PRO A 5 -0.99 11.91 -11.15
N VAL A 6 0.33 12.09 -11.19
CA VAL A 6 1.03 13.37 -11.31
C VAL A 6 2.27 13.18 -12.19
N ASN A 7 2.32 13.87 -13.34
CA ASN A 7 3.50 13.95 -14.22
C ASN A 7 4.18 12.59 -14.50
N GLY A 8 3.40 11.56 -14.86
CA GLY A 8 3.94 10.23 -15.18
C GLY A 8 4.21 9.33 -13.97
N THR A 9 3.80 9.74 -12.76
CA THR A 9 3.89 8.95 -11.52
C THR A 9 2.52 8.83 -10.87
N ILE A 10 2.19 7.64 -10.39
CA ILE A 10 0.99 7.33 -9.62
C ILE A 10 1.37 7.25 -8.15
N TYR A 11 0.85 8.16 -7.34
CA TYR A 11 0.96 8.13 -5.89
C TYR A 11 -0.22 7.36 -5.31
N VAL A 12 0.06 6.38 -4.45
CA VAL A 12 -0.95 5.51 -3.84
C VAL A 12 -0.85 5.61 -2.34
N THR A 13 -1.97 5.85 -1.68
CA THR A 13 -2.10 5.71 -0.23
C THR A 13 -3.16 4.66 0.11
N GLN A 14 -2.82 3.80 1.07
CA GLN A 14 -3.72 2.76 1.53
C GLN A 14 -3.61 2.60 3.05
N ALA A 15 -4.77 2.62 3.71
CA ALA A 15 -4.87 2.30 5.13
C ALA A 15 -4.98 0.78 5.34
N ASN A 16 -4.37 0.29 6.41
CA ASN A 16 -4.69 -0.99 7.00
C ASN A 16 -5.42 -0.73 8.33
N ARG A 17 -6.62 -1.29 8.47
CA ARG A 17 -7.49 -1.05 9.64
C ARG A 17 -6.95 -1.73 10.89
N ASP A 18 -6.46 -2.95 10.76
CA ASP A 18 -5.97 -3.76 11.88
C ASP A 18 -4.73 -3.11 12.51
N PHE A 19 -3.90 -2.47 11.70
CA PHE A 19 -2.72 -1.73 12.18
C PHE A 19 -2.99 -0.26 12.49
N GLY A 20 -4.19 0.26 12.20
CA GLY A 20 -4.54 1.67 12.41
C GLY A 20 -3.60 2.65 11.69
N LYS A 21 -3.05 2.26 10.53
CA LYS A 21 -1.94 2.97 9.88
C LYS A 21 -2.16 3.12 8.38
N VAL A 22 -1.71 4.25 7.83
CA VAL A 22 -1.69 4.55 6.39
C VAL A 22 -0.29 4.29 5.84
N TYR A 23 -0.23 3.64 4.69
CA TYR A 23 0.99 3.37 3.94
C TYR A 23 0.93 4.06 2.59
N GLU A 24 2.11 4.42 2.08
CA GLU A 24 2.26 5.19 0.86
C GLU A 24 3.30 4.54 -0.06
N ASN A 25 3.08 4.63 -1.37
CA ASN A 25 4.04 4.20 -2.39
C ASN A 25 3.77 4.93 -3.71
N SER A 26 4.71 4.82 -4.64
CA SER A 26 4.62 5.42 -5.97
C SER A 26 4.96 4.43 -7.08
N PHE A 27 4.27 4.54 -8.21
CA PHE A 27 4.44 3.67 -9.38
C PHE A 27 4.54 4.53 -10.65
N PRO A 28 5.17 4.06 -11.73
CA PRO A 28 5.08 4.74 -13.02
C PRO A 28 3.63 4.80 -13.52
N ASP A 29 3.25 5.88 -14.20
CA ASP A 29 1.94 5.98 -14.87
C ASP A 29 1.96 5.26 -16.23
N THR A 30 2.15 3.94 -16.16
CA THR A 30 1.97 3.00 -17.27
C THR A 30 0.87 2.00 -16.91
N LYS A 31 0.38 1.22 -17.88
CA LYS A 31 -0.63 0.18 -17.61
C LYS A 31 -0.15 -0.83 -16.55
N GLU A 32 1.13 -1.20 -16.61
CA GLU A 32 1.77 -2.10 -15.67
C GLU A 32 1.88 -1.45 -14.28
N GLY A 33 2.26 -0.16 -14.23
CA GLY A 33 2.35 0.60 -12.99
C GLY A 33 0.99 0.82 -12.32
N GLN A 34 -0.07 1.05 -13.10
CA GLN A 34 -1.46 1.11 -12.60
C GLN A 34 -1.87 -0.22 -11.97
N SER A 35 -1.63 -1.34 -12.66
CA SER A 35 -1.91 -2.69 -12.14
C SER A 35 -1.11 -2.97 -10.85
N ALA A 36 0.17 -2.60 -10.83
CA ALA A 36 1.03 -2.75 -9.65
C ALA A 36 0.54 -1.89 -8.47
N ALA A 37 0.10 -0.66 -8.73
CA ALA A 37 -0.49 0.23 -7.73
C ALA A 37 -1.72 -0.39 -7.06
N PHE A 38 -2.66 -0.92 -7.85
CA PHE A 38 -3.85 -1.60 -7.32
C PHE A 38 -3.50 -2.86 -6.54
N LYS A 39 -2.61 -3.70 -7.07
CA LYS A 39 -2.17 -4.92 -6.39
C LYS A 39 -1.50 -4.60 -5.06
N TRP A 40 -0.59 -3.61 -5.04
CA TRP A 40 0.09 -3.17 -3.83
C TRP A 40 -0.91 -2.67 -2.78
N ALA A 41 -1.87 -1.83 -3.16
CA ALA A 41 -2.90 -1.36 -2.22
C ALA A 41 -3.73 -2.53 -1.66
N GLY A 42 -4.09 -3.53 -2.47
CA GLY A 42 -4.77 -4.73 -1.99
C GLY A 42 -3.95 -5.50 -0.95
N VAL A 43 -2.66 -5.71 -1.21
CA VAL A 43 -1.74 -6.40 -0.28
C VAL A 43 -1.61 -5.60 1.04
N ILE A 44 -1.52 -4.26 0.96
CA ILE A 44 -1.49 -3.40 2.16
C ILE A 44 -2.77 -3.53 2.98
N ALA A 45 -3.93 -3.52 2.33
CA ALA A 45 -5.22 -3.64 2.99
C ALA A 45 -5.35 -4.94 3.80
N LEU A 46 -4.74 -6.03 3.31
CA LEU A 46 -4.72 -7.35 3.95
C LEU A 46 -3.62 -7.50 5.01
N GLY A 47 -2.68 -6.57 5.09
CA GLY A 47 -1.57 -6.66 6.04
C GLY A 47 -0.44 -7.59 5.59
N TRP A 48 -0.39 -7.94 4.30
CA TRP A 48 0.50 -8.97 3.76
C TRP A 48 1.78 -8.40 3.13
N HIS A 49 1.95 -7.08 3.12
CA HIS A 49 3.13 -6.48 2.54
C HIS A 49 4.25 -6.43 3.58
N LYS A 50 5.48 -6.79 3.18
CA LYS A 50 6.68 -6.76 4.05
C LYS A 50 6.92 -5.45 4.80
N THR A 51 6.43 -4.32 4.28
CA THR A 51 6.54 -3.02 4.98
C THR A 51 5.67 -2.95 6.24
N GLN A 52 4.80 -3.94 6.44
CA GLN A 52 3.88 -4.05 7.55
C GLN A 52 4.33 -5.10 8.57
N ASP A 53 5.42 -5.84 8.33
CA ASP A 53 5.89 -6.91 9.23
C ASP A 53 6.08 -6.42 10.66
N LYS A 54 6.64 -5.22 10.84
CA LYS A 54 6.81 -4.61 12.16
C LYS A 54 5.47 -4.30 12.83
N ASP A 55 4.47 -3.86 12.07
CA ASP A 55 3.16 -3.52 12.59
C ASP A 55 2.36 -4.79 12.91
N TRP A 56 2.49 -5.82 12.06
CA TRP A 56 1.98 -7.17 12.31
C TRP A 56 2.54 -7.76 13.61
N SER A 57 3.87 -7.76 13.78
CA SER A 57 4.52 -8.26 14.99
C SER A 57 4.11 -7.52 16.25
N LYS A 58 3.79 -6.23 16.19
CA LYS A 58 3.28 -5.49 17.37
C LYS A 58 1.88 -5.94 17.78
N ASN A 59 1.01 -6.18 16.81
CA ASN A 59 -0.38 -6.56 17.07
C ASN A 59 -0.57 -8.06 17.35
N HIS A 60 0.44 -8.88 17.04
CA HIS A 60 0.38 -10.34 17.18
C HIS A 60 1.58 -10.91 17.96
N ALA A 61 2.38 -10.07 18.62
CA ALA A 61 3.33 -10.55 19.63
C ALA A 61 2.52 -11.11 20.81
N ALA A 62 2.80 -12.37 21.14
CA ALA A 62 2.21 -13.09 22.26
C ALA A 62 2.54 -12.44 23.61
#